data_AF-D1P9J3-F1
#
_entry.id   AF-D1P9J3-F1
#
_cell.length_a   1.000
_cell.length_b   1.000
_cell.length_c   1.000
_cell.angle_alpha   90.00
_cell.angle_beta   90.00
_cell.angle_gamma   90.00
#
_symmetry.space_group_name_H-M   'P 1'
#
loop_
_entity.id
_entity.type
_entity.pdbx_description
1 polymer ?
#
loop_
_entity_poly.entity_id
_entity_poly.type
_entity_poly.pdbx_seq_one_letter_code
_entity_poly.pdbx_strand_id
1 'polypeptide(L)'
;MLSAGHKAIAIPSATLLKPEDKQLLTDIGKLYQVEFHMFPDQDVPGESLFMQLREMLPQLVHHQLPPGCKDFSEYYLLGAAAPSGSKEPINK
;
A
#
# COMPACT_ATOMS: atom_id res chain seq x y z
N MET A 1 10.27 -4.68 -11.26
CA MET A 1 9.42 -5.06 -10.11
C MET A 1 10.07 -4.47 -8.87
N LEU A 2 9.55 -3.33 -8.40
CA LEU A 2 10.16 -2.51 -7.35
C LEU A 2 9.33 -2.64 -6.08
N SER A 3 9.52 -3.72 -5.34
CA SER A 3 9.13 -3.75 -3.95
C SER A 3 10.38 -3.37 -3.16
N ALA A 4 10.39 -2.18 -2.58
CA ALA A 4 11.53 -1.59 -1.89
C ALA A 4 11.93 -2.38 -0.62
N GLY A 5 12.42 -3.61 -0.77
CA GLY A 5 12.60 -4.58 0.31
C GLY A 5 11.32 -5.24 0.82
N HIS A 6 10.15 -4.84 0.31
CA HIS A 6 8.85 -5.39 0.71
C HIS A 6 8.41 -6.52 -0.23
N LYS A 7 7.36 -7.28 0.12
CA LYS A 7 6.64 -8.09 -0.87
C LYS A 7 5.41 -7.30 -1.30
N ALA A 8 5.18 -7.18 -2.61
CA ALA A 8 4.08 -6.40 -3.15
C ALA A 8 3.20 -7.26 -4.04
N ILE A 9 1.89 -7.00 -3.99
CA ILE A 9 0.88 -7.59 -4.86
C ILE A 9 0.27 -6.44 -5.65
N ALA A 10 0.37 -6.50 -6.97
CA ALA A 10 -0.33 -5.57 -7.85
C ALA A 10 -1.72 -6.13 -8.16
N ILE A 11 -2.76 -5.30 -7.99
CA ILE A 11 -4.12 -5.62 -8.42
C ILE A 11 -4.35 -4.85 -9.73
N PRO A 12 -4.35 -5.51 -10.90
CA PRO A 12 -4.38 -4.81 -12.19
C PRO A 12 -5.64 -3.97 -12.43
N SER A 13 -6.76 -4.36 -11.81
CA SER A 13 -8.00 -3.58 -11.82
C SER A 13 -8.79 -3.87 -10.55
N ALA A 14 -9.25 -2.81 -9.89
CA ALA A 14 -10.07 -2.90 -8.70
C ALA A 14 -11.38 -3.68 -8.93
N THR A 15 -11.90 -3.66 -10.16
CA THR A 15 -13.17 -4.33 -10.53
C THR A 15 -13.01 -5.81 -10.87
N LEU A 16 -11.77 -6.30 -11.06
CA LEU A 16 -11.52 -7.68 -11.48
C LEU A 16 -11.16 -8.61 -10.32
N LEU A 17 -11.03 -8.10 -9.09
CA LEU A 17 -10.65 -8.91 -7.95
C LEU A 17 -11.78 -9.86 -7.57
N LYS A 18 -11.53 -11.16 -7.70
CA LYS A 18 -12.54 -12.19 -7.44
C LYS A 18 -12.65 -12.49 -5.94
N PRO A 19 -13.77 -13.08 -5.48
CA PRO A 19 -13.89 -13.51 -4.09
C PRO A 19 -12.76 -14.44 -3.64
N GLU A 20 -12.27 -15.31 -4.52
CA GLU A 20 -11.18 -16.24 -4.22
C GLU A 20 -9.85 -15.52 -3.94
N ASP A 21 -9.59 -14.41 -4.65
CA ASP A 21 -8.39 -13.59 -4.45
C ASP A 21 -8.42 -12.91 -3.07
N LYS A 22 -9.61 -12.47 -2.62
CA LYS A 22 -9.81 -11.88 -1.28
C LYS A 22 -9.56 -12.89 -0.18
N GLN A 23 -10.02 -14.13 -0.39
CA GLN A 23 -9.75 -15.22 0.54
C GLN A 23 -8.25 -15.54 0.60
N LEU A 24 -7.57 -15.58 -0.55
CA LEU A 24 -6.12 -15.78 -0.61
C LEU A 24 -5.36 -14.72 0.18
N LEU A 25 -5.72 -13.43 0.05
CA LEU A 25 -5.11 -12.36 0.85
C LEU A 25 -5.32 -12.57 2.36
N THR A 26 -6.51 -12.99 2.75
CA THR A 26 -6.84 -13.31 4.15
C THR A 26 -6.01 -14.47 4.68
N ASP A 27 -5.85 -15.52 3.89
CA ASP A 27 -5.09 -16.71 4.27
C ASP A 27 -3.59 -16.39 4.37
N ILE A 28 -3.05 -15.56 3.47
CA ILE A 28 -1.68 -15.05 3.55
C ILE A 28 -1.47 -14.27 4.86
N GLY A 29 -2.38 -13.35 5.18
CA GLY A 29 -2.30 -12.56 6.42
C GLY A 29 -2.25 -13.42 7.66
N LYS A 30 -3.06 -14.49 7.70
CA LYS A 30 -3.11 -15.43 8.83
C LYS A 30 -1.88 -16.35 8.88
N LEU A 31 -1.51 -16.96 7.76
CA LEU A 31 -0.46 -17.97 7.69
C LEU A 31 0.92 -17.38 8.00
N TYR A 32 1.18 -16.18 7.48
CA TYR A 32 2.48 -15.52 7.62
C TYR A 32 2.50 -14.43 8.70
N GLN A 33 1.37 -14.19 9.37
CA GLN A 33 1.22 -13.15 10.40
C GLN A 33 1.74 -11.78 9.92
N VAL A 34 1.35 -11.40 8.71
CA VAL A 34 1.78 -10.15 8.07
C VAL A 34 0.70 -9.09 8.14
N GLU A 35 1.14 -7.84 8.18
CA GLU A 35 0.27 -6.68 8.02
C GLU A 35 0.23 -6.26 6.55
N PHE A 36 -0.96 -5.92 6.07
CA PHE A 36 -1.13 -5.42 4.71
C PHE A 36 -1.21 -3.90 4.70
N HIS A 37 -0.51 -3.32 3.73
CA HIS A 37 -0.60 -1.92 3.39
C HIS A 37 -1.09 -1.80 1.95
N MET A 38 -2.06 -0.92 1.71
CA MET A 38 -2.62 -0.68 0.39
C MET A 38 -2.46 0.78 0.01
N PHE A 39 -2.06 1.00 -1.24
CA PHE A 39 -2.00 2.30 -1.89
C PHE A 39 -3.03 2.27 -3.03
N PRO A 40 -4.33 2.49 -2.76
CA PRO A 40 -5.35 2.49 -3.80
C PRO A 40 -5.16 3.68 -4.75
N ASP A 41 -5.68 3.54 -5.97
CA ASP A 41 -5.83 4.66 -6.88
C ASP A 41 -6.79 5.70 -6.26
N GLN A 42 -6.54 6.99 -6.51
CA GLN A 42 -7.38 8.10 -6.04
C GLN A 42 -8.69 8.23 -6.85
N ASP A 43 -9.36 7.11 -7.07
CA ASP A 43 -10.62 7.01 -7.78
C ASP A 43 -11.63 6.15 -7.01
N VAL A 44 -12.88 6.18 -7.48
CA VAL A 44 -13.97 5.47 -6.80
C VAL A 44 -13.74 3.95 -6.76
N PRO A 45 -13.31 3.28 -7.84
CA PRO A 45 -12.99 1.85 -7.80
C PRO A 45 -11.90 1.48 -6.80
N GLY A 46 -10.78 2.21 -6.76
CA GLY A 46 -9.66 1.95 -5.86
C GLY A 46 -10.07 2.04 -4.39
N GLU A 47 -10.75 3.13 -4.02
CA GLU A 47 -11.23 3.35 -2.65
C GLU A 47 -12.32 2.35 -2.25
N SER A 48 -13.22 2.02 -3.18
CA SER A 48 -14.27 1.02 -2.94
C SER A 48 -13.66 -0.37 -2.71
N LEU A 49 -12.62 -0.74 -3.45
CA LEU A 49 -11.90 -1.99 -3.23
C LEU A 49 -11.22 -2.00 -1.86
N PHE A 50 -10.56 -0.91 -1.45
CA PHE A 50 -9.96 -0.82 -0.12
C PHE A 50 -11.00 -1.09 0.97
N MET A 51 -12.17 -0.45 0.90
CA MET A 51 -13.24 -0.65 1.89
C MET A 51 -13.70 -2.11 1.94
N GLN A 52 -13.89 -2.76 0.79
CA GLN A 52 -14.27 -4.18 0.74
C GLN A 52 -13.20 -5.10 1.34
N LEU A 53 -11.92 -4.83 1.08
CA LEU A 53 -10.83 -5.62 1.64
C LEU A 53 -10.71 -5.42 3.15
N ARG A 54 -10.94 -4.20 3.64
CA ARG A 54 -10.89 -3.87 5.08
C ARG A 54 -11.92 -4.66 5.90
N GLU A 55 -13.06 -5.03 5.32
CA GLU A 55 -14.05 -5.88 6.00
C GLU A 55 -13.48 -7.28 6.33
N MET A 56 -12.60 -7.82 5.48
CA MET A 56 -11.98 -9.14 5.68
C MET A 56 -10.60 -9.05 6.35
N LEU A 57 -9.91 -7.94 6.13
CA LEU A 57 -8.58 -7.62 6.62
C LEU A 57 -8.67 -6.38 7.51
N PRO A 58 -9.14 -6.49 8.76
CA PRO A 58 -9.38 -5.32 9.62
C PRO A 58 -8.11 -4.52 9.94
N GLN A 59 -6.93 -5.14 9.78
CA GLN A 59 -5.62 -4.51 9.96
C GLN A 59 -5.04 -3.93 8.66
N LEU A 60 -5.81 -3.89 7.57
CA LEU A 60 -5.38 -3.30 6.30
C LEU A 60 -5.19 -1.78 6.47
N VAL A 61 -3.96 -1.32 6.28
CA VAL A 61 -3.61 0.09 6.38
C VAL A 61 -3.80 0.77 5.03
N HIS A 62 -4.58 1.85 5.02
CA HIS A 62 -4.75 2.73 3.87
C HIS A 62 -3.62 3.74 3.79
N HIS A 63 -3.05 3.94 2.60
CA HIS A 63 -2.11 5.01 2.32
C HIS A 63 -2.52 5.75 1.06
N GLN A 64 -2.36 7.07 1.06
CA GLN A 64 -2.53 7.87 -0.14
C GLN A 64 -1.17 8.22 -0.74
N LEU A 65 -1.04 8.01 -2.05
CA LEU A 65 0.12 8.47 -2.80
C LEU A 65 0.10 10.01 -2.89
N PRO A 66 1.26 10.69 -2.79
CA PRO A 66 1.33 12.13 -2.99
C PRO A 66 0.82 12.54 -4.38
N PRO A 67 0.33 13.78 -4.54
CA PRO A 67 -0.05 14.31 -5.85
C PRO A 67 1.09 14.17 -6.86
N GLY A 68 0.78 13.62 -8.04
CA GLY A 68 1.76 13.41 -9.11
C GLY A 68 2.51 12.08 -9.05
N CYS A 69 2.31 11.26 -8.01
CA CYS A 69 2.77 9.86 -7.99
C CYS A 69 1.68 8.96 -8.55
N LYS A 70 2.00 8.23 -9.62
CA LYS A 70 1.09 7.26 -10.24
C LYS A 70 1.07 5.92 -9.52
N ASP A 71 2.19 5.51 -8.94
CA ASP A 71 2.30 4.25 -8.22
C ASP A 71 3.27 4.33 -7.04
N PHE A 72 3.25 3.27 -6.21
CA PHE A 72 4.10 3.18 -5.03
C PHE A 72 5.60 3.24 -5.36
N SER A 73 6.02 2.77 -6.53
CA SER A 73 7.42 2.81 -6.95
C SER A 73 7.86 4.26 -7.17
N GLU A 74 7.03 5.07 -7.84
CA GLU A 74 7.29 6.51 -8.02
C GLU A 74 7.38 7.24 -6.68
N TYR A 75 6.43 6.98 -5.78
CA TYR A 75 6.46 7.54 -4.43
C TYR A 75 7.74 7.16 -3.67
N TYR A 76 8.15 5.90 -3.74
CA TYR A 76 9.37 5.46 -3.09
C TYR A 76 10.62 6.13 -3.66
N LEU A 77 10.69 6.30 -4.99
CA LEU A 77 11.81 7.00 -5.64
C LEU A 77 11.88 8.47 -5.21
N LEU A 78 10.74 9.13 -5.00
CA LEU A 78 10.67 10.50 -4.45
C LEU A 78 11.13 10.56 -2.99
N GLY A 79 10.70 9.61 -2.16
CA GLY A 79 11.11 9.52 -0.75
C GLY A 79 12.57 9.15 -0.55
N ALA A 80 13.15 8.32 -1.43
CA ALA A 80 14.57 8.00 -1.45
C ALA A 80 15.46 9.19 -1.87
N ALA A 81 14.87 10.21 -2.51
CA ALA A 81 15.54 11.45 -2.87
C ALA A 81 15.48 12.54 -1.78
N ALA A 82 14.70 12.34 -0.70
CA ALA A 82 14.77 13.23 0.45
C ALA A 82 16.10 12.99 1.19
N PRO A 83 16.96 14.00 1.41
CA PRO A 83 18.05 13.83 2.35
C PRO A 83 17.42 13.48 3.69
N SER A 84 17.86 12.38 4.27
CA SER A 84 17.67 12.07 5.70
C SER A 84 17.73 13.38 6.46
N GLY A 85 16.59 13.80 7.01
CA GLY A 85 16.51 15.05 7.77
C GLY A 85 17.54 14.98 8.88
N SER A 86 18.68 15.61 8.65
CA SER A 86 19.64 15.95 9.67
C SER A 86 18.84 16.68 10.74
N LYS A 87 18.68 16.03 11.89
CA LYS A 87 18.28 16.70 13.12
C LYS A 87 19.26 17.86 13.29
N GLU A 88 18.81 19.08 13.03
CA GLU A 88 19.54 20.25 13.47
C GLU A 88 19.57 20.20 15.00
N PRO A 89 20.75 20.19 15.64
CA PRO A 89 20.81 20.32 17.08
C PRO A 89 20.51 21.78 17.41
N ILE A 90 19.32 22.06 17.96
CA ILE A 90 19.14 23.29 18.74
C ILE A 90 19.96 23.11 20.02
N ASN A 91 21.19 23.60 19.96
CA ASN A 91 22.09 23.71 21.08
C ASN A 91 22.19 25.19 21.49
N LYS A 92 21.83 25.42 22.77
CA LYS A 92 22.00 26.62 23.61
C LYS A 92 20.99 27.76 23.44
#